data_AF-A0A977KXX8-F1
#
_entry.id   AF-A0A977KXX8-F1
#
_cell.length_a   1.000
_cell.length_b   1.000
_cell.length_c   1.000
_cell.angle_alpha   90.00
_cell.angle_beta   90.00
_cell.angle_gamma   90.00
#
_symmetry.space_group_name_H-M   'P 1'
#
loop_
_entity.id
_entity.type
_entity.pdbx_description
1 polymer ?
#
loop_
_entity_poly.entity_id
_entity_poly.type
_entity_poly.pdbx_seq_one_letter_code
_entity_poly.pdbx_strand_id
1 'polypeptide(L)'
;MKANSKSHTGRVGVAGTQLLFKRLGWIFREQPIEDYGIDAHVEVVENNTATGKLIALQIKSGESWFREKTSDGFVFRGDREHLEYWQQHSLPVMIVLYQDDEQIAYWQAVNSSNVQKTGIGWKLIIPFAQKIDALSLERIQEFSRKLTATNGYTILSFQDVSHGGAKRYSANILLTKEYAKPDIIEISKKITAELKAREYHRNKQVKLHWEGKEAHVIWLFLYLSLDDISSVNWICRTEWISKRLSSEFSPIKLEGENIDEETVIDWNKGYEEQANILDSYKLTKEAYLDAMICILDITKPIVEKAIQFRERFINGQLIEANYIDSMSKLEPQITDLYSQATCIGSAPTECRDLSQRFQCVMAVAHSIVLPFSEKGMEIWEGSNRNYLVDQAIKDYQKDLLRLEFELEKIH
;
A
#
# COMPACT_ATOMS: atom_id res chain seq x y z
N MET A 1 -16.33 -56.24 2.39
CA MET A 1 -15.88 -54.82 2.36
C MET A 1 -17.07 -53.95 2.00
N LYS A 2 -17.41 -52.92 2.79
CA LYS A 2 -18.45 -51.95 2.43
C LYS A 2 -17.77 -50.71 1.88
N ALA A 3 -18.13 -50.29 0.67
CA ALA A 3 -17.67 -49.02 0.12
C ALA A 3 -18.18 -47.87 1.01
N ASN A 4 -17.33 -46.88 1.28
CA ASN A 4 -17.74 -45.66 1.99
C ASN A 4 -18.65 -44.84 1.06
N SER A 5 -19.95 -44.79 1.37
CA SER A 5 -20.96 -44.16 0.51
C SER A 5 -20.73 -42.67 0.30
N LYS A 6 -20.21 -41.94 1.30
CA LYS A 6 -19.90 -40.51 1.17
C LYS A 6 -18.75 -40.24 0.19
N SER A 7 -17.70 -41.05 0.27
CA SER A 7 -16.57 -40.97 -0.66
C SER A 7 -17.02 -41.29 -2.08
N HIS A 8 -17.89 -42.30 -2.26
CA HIS A 8 -18.45 -42.63 -3.57
C HIS A 8 -19.25 -41.48 -4.18
N THR A 9 -20.17 -40.87 -3.43
CA THR A 9 -20.96 -39.72 -3.90
C THR A 9 -20.07 -38.54 -4.30
N GLY A 10 -19.04 -38.22 -3.51
CA GLY A 10 -18.07 -37.17 -3.85
C GLY A 10 -17.36 -37.41 -5.18
N ARG A 11 -16.88 -38.65 -5.40
CA ARG A 11 -16.23 -39.06 -6.66
C ARG A 11 -17.13 -38.93 -7.88
N VAL A 12 -18.41 -39.29 -7.74
CA VAL A 12 -19.41 -39.11 -8.82
C VAL A 12 -19.55 -37.63 -9.19
N GLY A 13 -19.58 -36.75 -8.19
CA GLY A 13 -19.62 -35.29 -8.39
C GLY A 13 -18.46 -34.75 -9.21
N VAL A 14 -17.23 -35.15 -8.85
CA VAL A 14 -16.01 -34.74 -9.56
C VAL A 14 -16.02 -35.25 -11.00
N ALA A 15 -16.34 -36.54 -11.22
CA ALA A 15 -16.37 -37.13 -12.56
C ALA A 15 -17.45 -36.49 -13.46
N GLY A 16 -18.65 -36.25 -12.92
CA GLY A 16 -19.74 -35.59 -13.65
C GLY A 16 -19.39 -34.15 -14.03
N THR A 17 -18.80 -33.39 -13.10
CA THR A 17 -18.34 -32.02 -13.35
C THR A 17 -17.22 -31.98 -14.40
N GLN A 18 -16.27 -32.92 -14.33
CA GLN A 18 -15.22 -33.08 -15.34
C GLN A 18 -15.81 -33.29 -16.74
N LEU A 19 -16.80 -34.17 -16.87
CA LEU A 19 -17.45 -34.47 -18.14
C LEU A 19 -18.13 -33.22 -18.74
N LEU A 20 -18.80 -32.43 -17.91
CA LEU A 20 -19.44 -31.18 -18.34
C LEU A 20 -18.42 -30.20 -18.90
N PHE A 21 -17.34 -29.90 -18.17
CA PHE A 21 -16.31 -28.98 -18.67
C PHE A 21 -15.58 -29.49 -19.91
N LYS A 22 -15.30 -30.80 -19.99
CA LYS A 22 -14.69 -31.40 -21.19
C LYS A 22 -15.59 -31.28 -22.41
N ARG A 23 -16.91 -31.45 -22.27
CA ARG A 23 -17.88 -31.24 -23.36
C ARG A 23 -17.94 -29.79 -23.82
N LEU A 24 -17.64 -28.85 -22.93
CA LEU A 24 -17.52 -27.43 -23.22
C LEU A 24 -16.15 -27.05 -23.81
N GLY A 25 -15.25 -28.03 -24.01
CA GLY A 25 -13.92 -27.80 -24.60
C GLY A 25 -12.88 -27.23 -23.64
N TRP A 26 -13.17 -27.20 -22.33
CA TRP A 26 -12.24 -26.68 -21.31
C TRP A 26 -11.38 -27.79 -20.71
N ILE A 27 -10.22 -27.39 -20.18
CA ILE A 27 -9.27 -28.36 -19.59
C ILE A 27 -9.59 -28.51 -18.11
N PHE A 28 -9.92 -29.73 -17.69
CA PHE A 28 -10.20 -30.07 -16.29
C PHE A 28 -9.08 -30.90 -15.68
N ARG A 29 -8.56 -30.47 -14.53
CA ARG A 29 -7.47 -31.10 -13.78
C ARG A 29 -7.93 -31.41 -12.36
N GLU A 30 -8.23 -32.67 -12.10
CA GLU A 30 -8.57 -33.15 -10.76
C GLU A 30 -7.37 -33.05 -9.80
N GLN A 31 -7.60 -32.65 -8.55
CA GLN A 31 -6.57 -32.64 -7.51
C GLN A 31 -6.53 -34.00 -6.80
N PRO A 32 -5.35 -34.64 -6.69
CA PRO A 32 -5.23 -36.00 -6.17
C PRO A 32 -5.29 -36.11 -4.64
N ILE A 33 -5.22 -34.99 -3.91
CA ILE A 33 -5.16 -34.96 -2.43
C ILE A 33 -6.23 -33.98 -1.90
N GLU A 34 -7.15 -34.48 -1.07
CA GLU A 34 -8.28 -33.74 -0.48
C GLU A 34 -7.90 -33.00 0.82
N ASP A 35 -6.85 -32.17 0.83
CA ASP A 35 -6.38 -31.60 2.11
C ASP A 35 -6.95 -30.21 2.45
N TYR A 36 -7.38 -29.40 1.46
CA TYR A 36 -7.76 -27.99 1.69
C TYR A 36 -9.04 -27.52 0.96
N GLY A 37 -9.91 -28.45 0.56
CA GLY A 37 -11.22 -28.09 -0.01
C GLY A 37 -11.19 -27.52 -1.44
N ILE A 38 -10.23 -27.93 -2.26
CA ILE A 38 -10.23 -27.71 -3.72
C ILE A 38 -10.13 -29.09 -4.39
N ASP A 39 -11.15 -29.48 -5.13
CA ASP A 39 -11.25 -30.81 -5.73
C ASP A 39 -10.67 -30.84 -7.16
N ALA A 40 -10.68 -29.69 -7.85
CA ALA A 40 -10.18 -29.59 -9.21
C ALA A 40 -9.82 -28.16 -9.61
N HIS A 41 -9.05 -28.04 -10.69
CA HIS A 41 -8.85 -26.80 -11.43
C HIS A 41 -9.44 -26.95 -12.83
N VAL A 42 -10.11 -25.91 -13.31
CA VAL A 42 -10.50 -25.80 -14.70
C VAL A 42 -9.77 -24.64 -15.35
N GLU A 43 -9.27 -24.83 -16.57
CA GLU A 43 -8.63 -23.78 -17.35
C GLU A 43 -9.51 -23.39 -18.52
N VAL A 44 -9.68 -22.08 -18.67
CA VAL A 44 -10.41 -21.48 -19.77
C VAL A 44 -9.66 -21.71 -21.08
N VAL A 45 -10.38 -22.20 -22.09
CA VAL A 45 -9.91 -22.33 -23.46
C VAL A 45 -10.63 -21.31 -24.33
N GLU A 46 -9.87 -20.48 -25.03
CA GLU A 46 -10.37 -19.48 -25.98
C GLU A 46 -9.77 -19.79 -27.36
N ASN A 47 -10.59 -19.89 -28.40
CA ASN A 47 -10.14 -20.19 -29.77
C ASN A 47 -9.21 -21.43 -29.85
N ASN A 48 -9.58 -22.52 -29.16
CA ASN A 48 -8.78 -23.75 -29.04
C ASN A 48 -7.38 -23.56 -28.44
N THR A 49 -7.14 -22.44 -27.76
CA THR A 49 -5.88 -22.13 -27.08
C THR A 49 -6.11 -22.11 -25.57
N ALA A 50 -5.27 -22.86 -24.85
CA ALA A 50 -5.23 -22.85 -23.39
C ALA A 50 -4.75 -21.47 -22.92
N THR A 51 -5.57 -20.77 -22.12
CA THR A 51 -5.31 -19.35 -21.79
C THR A 51 -4.39 -19.15 -20.59
N GLY A 52 -4.10 -20.20 -19.82
CA GLY A 52 -3.46 -20.09 -18.52
C GLY A 52 -4.34 -19.46 -17.43
N LYS A 53 -5.61 -19.13 -17.71
CA LYS A 53 -6.56 -18.63 -16.71
C LYS A 53 -7.26 -19.82 -16.05
N LEU A 54 -6.85 -20.15 -14.82
CA LEU A 54 -7.42 -21.24 -14.05
C LEU A 54 -8.46 -20.73 -13.04
N ILE A 55 -9.48 -21.55 -12.80
CA ILE A 55 -10.49 -21.40 -11.75
C ILE A 55 -10.39 -22.64 -10.86
N ALA A 56 -10.33 -22.43 -9.55
CA ALA A 56 -10.33 -23.51 -8.58
C ALA A 56 -11.75 -23.91 -8.20
N LEU A 57 -12.00 -25.21 -8.08
CA LEU A 57 -13.33 -25.78 -7.91
C LEU A 57 -13.43 -26.52 -6.59
N GLN A 58 -14.42 -26.15 -5.76
CA GLN A 58 -14.94 -27.01 -4.71
C GLN A 58 -16.26 -27.61 -5.19
N ILE A 59 -16.25 -28.93 -5.39
CA ILE A 59 -17.34 -29.73 -5.91
C ILE A 59 -18.00 -30.48 -4.75
N LYS A 60 -19.31 -30.30 -4.58
CA LYS A 60 -20.12 -31.07 -3.65
C LYS A 60 -21.25 -31.77 -4.39
N SER A 61 -21.55 -32.99 -3.98
CA SER A 61 -22.59 -33.82 -4.57
C SER A 61 -23.38 -34.54 -3.48
N GLY A 62 -24.61 -34.94 -3.82
CA GLY A 62 -25.53 -35.64 -2.92
C GLY A 62 -26.69 -34.78 -2.45
N GLU A 63 -27.82 -35.42 -2.18
CA GLU A 63 -29.12 -34.77 -1.92
C GLU A 63 -29.10 -33.74 -0.80
N SER A 64 -28.22 -33.89 0.21
CA SER A 64 -28.14 -32.97 1.35
C SER A 64 -27.85 -31.53 0.94
N TRP A 65 -27.08 -31.33 -0.13
CA TRP A 65 -26.73 -29.99 -0.63
C TRP A 65 -27.88 -29.29 -1.36
N PHE A 66 -28.95 -30.01 -1.67
CA PHE A 66 -30.11 -29.51 -2.42
C PHE A 66 -31.36 -29.30 -1.54
N ARG A 67 -31.25 -29.53 -0.22
CA ARG A 67 -32.38 -29.48 0.73
C ARG A 67 -32.82 -28.06 1.06
N GLU A 68 -31.87 -27.17 1.33
CA GLU A 68 -32.16 -25.79 1.72
C GLU A 68 -32.22 -24.91 0.46
N LYS A 69 -33.37 -24.25 0.25
CA LYS A 69 -33.65 -23.45 -0.94
C LYS A 69 -34.22 -22.10 -0.55
N THR A 70 -33.95 -21.11 -1.39
CA THR A 70 -34.59 -19.78 -1.39
C THR A 70 -35.51 -19.67 -2.62
N SER A 71 -36.10 -18.49 -2.85
CA SER A 71 -36.80 -18.19 -4.11
C SER A 71 -35.90 -18.36 -5.33
N ASP A 72 -34.60 -18.13 -5.18
CA ASP A 72 -33.70 -17.89 -6.33
C ASP A 72 -32.58 -18.94 -6.46
N GLY A 73 -32.36 -19.80 -5.45
CA GLY A 73 -31.29 -20.78 -5.49
C GLY A 73 -31.16 -21.69 -4.27
N PHE A 74 -30.15 -22.56 -4.31
CA PHE A 74 -29.75 -23.46 -3.21
C PHE A 74 -28.87 -22.72 -2.20
N VAL A 75 -29.06 -23.01 -0.91
CA VAL A 75 -28.22 -22.44 0.15
C VAL A 75 -27.03 -23.36 0.40
N PHE A 76 -25.83 -22.87 0.10
CA PHE A 76 -24.59 -23.50 0.50
C PHE A 76 -24.12 -22.94 1.84
N ARG A 77 -23.67 -23.82 2.76
CA ARG A 77 -23.13 -23.44 4.06
C ARG A 77 -21.72 -23.99 4.21
N GLY A 78 -20.81 -23.16 4.71
CA GLY A 78 -19.43 -23.54 5.00
C GLY A 78 -18.95 -23.01 6.36
N ASP A 79 -17.82 -23.52 6.81
CA ASP A 79 -17.09 -23.02 7.99
C ASP A 79 -16.18 -21.84 7.64
N ARG A 80 -15.72 -21.10 8.67
CA ARG A 80 -14.93 -19.87 8.47
C ARG A 80 -13.54 -20.13 7.88
N GLU A 81 -12.90 -21.24 8.24
CA GLU A 81 -11.54 -21.58 7.80
C GLU A 81 -11.48 -21.76 6.28
N HIS A 82 -12.44 -22.50 5.69
CA HIS A 82 -12.49 -22.65 4.24
C HIS A 82 -12.77 -21.33 3.51
N LEU A 83 -13.57 -20.44 4.09
CA LEU A 83 -13.87 -19.15 3.46
C LEU A 83 -12.64 -18.26 3.37
N GLU A 84 -11.88 -18.16 4.46
CA GLU A 84 -10.66 -17.34 4.51
C GLU A 84 -9.63 -17.89 3.52
N TYR A 85 -9.45 -19.22 3.50
CA TYR A 85 -8.61 -19.89 2.51
C TYR A 85 -9.05 -19.61 1.07
N TRP A 86 -10.33 -19.74 0.74
CA TRP A 86 -10.83 -19.51 -0.62
C TRP A 86 -10.78 -18.04 -1.05
N GLN A 87 -11.01 -17.09 -0.14
CA GLN A 87 -10.95 -15.66 -0.45
C GLN A 87 -9.52 -15.16 -0.67
N GLN A 88 -8.52 -15.83 -0.09
CA GLN A 88 -7.09 -15.53 -0.25
C GLN A 88 -6.41 -16.42 -1.31
N HIS A 89 -7.16 -17.32 -1.94
CA HIS A 89 -6.62 -18.25 -2.92
C HIS A 89 -6.16 -17.51 -4.19
N SER A 90 -5.00 -17.89 -4.74
CA SER A 90 -4.38 -17.23 -5.90
C SER A 90 -5.17 -17.38 -7.21
N LEU A 91 -6.04 -18.41 -7.25
CA LEU A 91 -7.04 -18.64 -8.28
C LEU A 91 -8.43 -18.28 -7.78
N PRO A 92 -9.30 -17.70 -8.63
CA PRO A 92 -10.71 -17.52 -8.30
C PRO A 92 -11.35 -18.87 -7.96
N VAL A 93 -12.07 -18.93 -6.83
CA VAL A 93 -12.72 -20.15 -6.35
C VAL A 93 -14.20 -20.17 -6.71
N MET A 94 -14.66 -21.30 -7.22
CA MET A 94 -16.04 -21.57 -7.59
C MET A 94 -16.56 -22.79 -6.85
N ILE A 95 -17.75 -22.68 -6.27
CA ILE A 95 -18.46 -23.82 -5.70
C ILE A 95 -19.35 -24.41 -6.76
N VAL A 96 -19.32 -25.73 -6.86
CA VAL A 96 -20.12 -26.52 -7.78
C VAL A 96 -20.96 -27.50 -7.00
N LEU A 97 -22.28 -27.45 -7.17
CA LEU A 97 -23.21 -28.48 -6.70
C LEU A 97 -23.59 -29.39 -7.86
N TYR A 98 -23.16 -30.65 -7.81
CA TYR A 98 -23.48 -31.65 -8.82
C TYR A 98 -24.67 -32.52 -8.39
N GLN A 99 -25.71 -32.53 -9.21
CA GLN A 99 -26.91 -33.35 -9.04
C GLN A 99 -26.86 -34.51 -10.05
N ASP A 100 -26.70 -35.73 -9.54
CA ASP A 100 -26.46 -36.92 -10.35
C ASP A 100 -27.71 -37.37 -11.14
N ASP A 101 -28.90 -37.35 -10.53
CA ASP A 101 -30.14 -37.81 -11.19
C ASP A 101 -30.45 -37.04 -12.49
N GLU A 102 -30.18 -35.74 -12.48
CA GLU A 102 -30.43 -34.85 -13.62
C GLU A 102 -29.16 -34.61 -14.46
N GLN A 103 -27.99 -35.05 -13.98
CA GLN A 103 -26.67 -34.78 -14.58
C GLN A 103 -26.39 -33.28 -14.75
N ILE A 104 -26.83 -32.46 -13.79
CA ILE A 104 -26.68 -30.99 -13.81
C ILE A 104 -25.68 -30.55 -12.74
N ALA A 105 -24.79 -29.64 -13.11
CA ALA A 105 -23.96 -28.91 -12.15
C ALA A 105 -24.43 -27.46 -12.05
N TYR A 106 -24.71 -27.00 -10.83
CA TYR A 106 -24.97 -25.61 -10.51
C TYR A 106 -23.72 -24.98 -9.92
N TRP A 107 -23.48 -23.70 -10.18
CA TRP A 107 -22.26 -23.05 -9.72
C TRP A 107 -22.47 -21.63 -9.18
N GLN A 108 -21.56 -21.21 -8.31
CA GLN A 108 -21.43 -19.82 -7.88
C GLN A 108 -19.98 -19.51 -7.53
N ALA A 109 -19.51 -18.33 -7.93
CA ALA A 109 -18.22 -17.78 -7.54
C ALA A 109 -18.20 -17.44 -6.04
N VAL A 110 -17.08 -17.63 -5.34
CA VAL A 110 -16.94 -17.17 -3.95
C VAL A 110 -16.34 -15.76 -3.96
N ASN A 111 -17.05 -14.77 -3.41
CA ASN A 111 -16.51 -13.42 -3.21
C ASN A 111 -17.10 -12.75 -1.96
N SER A 112 -16.55 -11.62 -1.56
CA SER A 112 -16.97 -10.92 -0.34
C SER A 112 -18.39 -10.34 -0.40
N SER A 113 -18.93 -10.09 -1.59
CA SER A 113 -20.26 -9.47 -1.75
C SER A 113 -21.42 -10.47 -1.76
N ASN A 114 -21.18 -11.75 -2.07
CA ASN A 114 -22.21 -12.78 -2.10
C ASN A 114 -22.17 -13.75 -0.89
N VAL A 115 -21.12 -13.67 -0.09
CA VAL A 115 -21.00 -14.44 1.15
C VAL A 115 -21.63 -13.70 2.32
N GLN A 116 -22.54 -14.36 3.03
CA GLN A 116 -23.15 -13.86 4.26
C GLN A 116 -22.56 -14.60 5.45
N LYS A 117 -21.78 -13.90 6.28
CA LYS A 117 -21.28 -14.43 7.56
C LYS A 117 -22.47 -14.69 8.50
N THR A 118 -22.40 -15.79 9.22
CA THR A 118 -23.37 -16.20 10.26
C THR A 118 -22.62 -16.42 11.58
N GLY A 119 -23.32 -16.69 12.68
CA GLY A 119 -22.66 -16.84 14.00
C GLY A 119 -21.52 -17.85 14.01
N ILE A 120 -21.72 -19.03 13.42
CA ILE A 120 -20.76 -20.15 13.46
C ILE A 120 -20.09 -20.47 12.11
N GLY A 121 -20.47 -19.79 11.03
CA GLY A 121 -20.01 -20.12 9.68
C GLY A 121 -20.46 -19.08 8.69
N TRP A 122 -20.78 -19.46 7.47
CA TRP A 122 -21.28 -18.55 6.45
C TRP A 122 -22.21 -19.28 5.48
N LYS A 123 -22.95 -18.51 4.68
CA LYS A 123 -23.80 -19.03 3.62
C LYS A 123 -23.63 -18.25 2.32
N LEU A 124 -23.85 -18.91 1.19
CA LEU A 124 -24.03 -18.28 -0.12
C LEU A 124 -25.17 -18.95 -0.88
N ILE A 125 -25.75 -18.22 -1.82
CA ILE A 125 -26.84 -18.71 -2.67
C ILE A 125 -26.26 -19.12 -4.02
N ILE A 126 -26.51 -20.36 -4.41
CA ILE A 126 -26.18 -20.92 -5.73
C ILE A 126 -27.44 -20.85 -6.59
N PRO A 127 -27.54 -19.93 -7.57
CA PRO A 127 -28.78 -19.68 -8.28
C PRO A 127 -29.23 -20.85 -9.16
N PHE A 128 -30.54 -21.11 -9.23
CA PHE A 128 -31.08 -22.18 -10.08
C PHE A 128 -30.77 -21.99 -11.58
N ALA A 129 -30.63 -20.73 -12.00
CA ALA A 129 -30.29 -20.38 -13.38
C ALA A 129 -28.82 -20.60 -13.73
N GLN A 130 -27.94 -20.73 -12.73
CA GLN A 130 -26.49 -20.73 -12.92
C GLN A 130 -25.96 -22.17 -13.04
N LYS A 131 -26.23 -22.78 -14.19
CA LYS A 131 -25.80 -24.14 -14.53
C LYS A 131 -24.48 -24.12 -15.29
N ILE A 132 -23.68 -25.18 -15.24
CA ILE A 132 -22.49 -25.34 -16.09
C ILE A 132 -22.93 -25.89 -17.43
N ASP A 133 -23.15 -24.97 -18.37
CA ASP A 133 -23.55 -25.24 -19.75
C ASP A 133 -22.97 -24.16 -20.70
N ALA A 134 -23.28 -24.28 -21.99
CA ALA A 134 -22.81 -23.35 -23.00
C ALA A 134 -23.26 -21.90 -22.77
N LEU A 135 -24.42 -21.67 -22.13
CA LEU A 135 -24.94 -20.32 -21.86
C LEU A 135 -24.18 -19.64 -20.72
N SER A 136 -23.64 -20.42 -19.80
CA SER A 136 -22.87 -19.91 -18.65
C SER A 136 -21.40 -19.62 -18.95
N LEU A 137 -20.86 -20.12 -20.06
CA LEU A 137 -19.42 -20.07 -20.35
C LEU A 137 -18.86 -18.66 -20.32
N GLU A 138 -19.49 -17.71 -21.00
CA GLU A 138 -19.04 -16.31 -21.02
C GLU A 138 -18.94 -15.73 -19.60
N ARG A 139 -19.93 -16.01 -18.75
CA ARG A 139 -19.95 -15.57 -17.36
C ARG A 139 -18.86 -16.23 -16.52
N ILE A 140 -18.57 -17.52 -16.74
CA ILE A 140 -17.45 -18.22 -16.08
C ILE A 140 -16.11 -17.65 -16.59
N GLN A 141 -16.00 -17.30 -17.87
CA GLN A 141 -14.80 -16.68 -18.45
C GLN A 141 -14.54 -15.30 -17.86
N GLU A 142 -15.57 -14.45 -17.78
CA GLU A 142 -15.47 -13.13 -17.16
C GLU A 142 -14.97 -13.22 -15.72
N PHE A 143 -15.45 -14.21 -14.97
CA PHE A 143 -14.99 -14.47 -13.60
C PHE A 143 -13.50 -14.87 -13.53
N SER A 144 -13.00 -15.60 -14.53
CA SER A 144 -11.57 -15.95 -14.61
C SER A 144 -10.66 -14.78 -15.04
N ARG A 145 -11.24 -13.70 -15.57
CA ARG A 145 -10.47 -12.62 -16.20
C ARG A 145 -9.82 -11.73 -15.15
N LYS A 146 -8.49 -11.81 -15.04
CA LYS A 146 -7.70 -10.84 -14.27
C LYS A 146 -7.57 -9.53 -15.06
N LEU A 147 -8.12 -8.44 -14.54
CA LEU A 147 -7.91 -7.08 -15.08
C LEU A 147 -6.55 -6.59 -14.58
N THR A 148 -5.58 -6.42 -15.49
CA THR A 148 -4.24 -5.96 -15.12
C THR A 148 -3.84 -4.78 -15.99
N ALA A 149 -3.10 -3.83 -15.42
CA ALA A 149 -2.56 -2.71 -16.16
C ALA A 149 -1.59 -3.20 -17.26
N THR A 150 -1.57 -2.52 -18.41
CA THR A 150 -0.76 -2.91 -19.59
C THR A 150 0.72 -3.02 -19.25
N ASN A 151 1.20 -2.12 -18.39
CA ASN A 151 2.50 -2.23 -17.74
C ASN A 151 2.26 -2.76 -16.34
N GLY A 152 2.95 -3.84 -16.02
CA GLY A 152 2.91 -4.49 -14.72
C GLY A 152 3.38 -3.64 -13.52
N TYR A 153 3.76 -2.40 -13.77
CA TYR A 153 4.22 -1.43 -12.80
C TYR A 153 3.93 -0.01 -13.30
N THR A 154 4.00 0.95 -12.38
CA THR A 154 3.91 2.39 -12.65
C THR A 154 5.11 3.11 -12.02
N ILE A 155 5.80 3.95 -12.78
CA ILE A 155 6.81 4.87 -12.22
C ILE A 155 6.04 6.06 -11.63
N LEU A 156 5.94 6.12 -10.30
CA LEU A 156 5.16 7.16 -9.61
C LEU A 156 5.93 8.46 -9.43
N SER A 157 7.23 8.35 -9.20
CA SER A 157 8.10 9.52 -9.15
C SER A 157 9.48 9.17 -9.68
N PHE A 158 10.11 10.19 -10.26
CA PHE A 158 11.44 10.11 -10.86
C PHE A 158 12.15 11.43 -10.60
N GLN A 159 13.31 11.36 -9.95
CA GLN A 159 14.04 12.51 -9.45
C GLN A 159 15.49 12.49 -9.93
N ASP A 160 15.99 13.68 -10.25
CA ASP A 160 17.41 13.93 -10.50
C ASP A 160 18.11 14.37 -9.22
N VAL A 161 18.96 13.48 -8.71
CA VAL A 161 19.78 13.66 -7.51
C VAL A 161 21.28 13.77 -7.85
N SER A 162 21.59 14.18 -9.08
CA SER A 162 22.95 14.35 -9.59
C SER A 162 23.74 15.42 -8.82
N HIS A 163 25.05 15.29 -8.79
CA HIS A 163 25.98 16.33 -8.35
C HIS A 163 27.13 16.46 -9.37
N GLY A 164 28.13 17.30 -9.11
CA GLY A 164 29.19 17.60 -10.08
C GLY A 164 30.09 16.41 -10.47
N GLY A 165 30.05 15.29 -9.74
CA GLY A 165 30.86 14.10 -10.01
C GLY A 165 30.07 12.92 -10.58
N ALA A 166 28.74 12.95 -10.54
CA ALA A 166 27.90 11.86 -11.03
C ALA A 166 26.49 12.32 -11.44
N LYS A 167 26.04 11.86 -12.62
CA LYS A 167 24.62 11.88 -13.04
C LYS A 167 23.87 10.75 -12.33
N ARG A 168 22.82 11.06 -11.57
CA ARG A 168 22.15 10.10 -10.68
C ARG A 168 20.64 10.27 -10.67
N TYR A 169 19.93 9.14 -10.65
CA TYR A 169 18.48 9.11 -10.61
C TYR A 169 17.93 8.27 -9.45
N SER A 170 16.78 8.69 -8.93
CA SER A 170 16.00 7.94 -7.95
C SER A 170 14.56 7.82 -8.44
N ALA A 171 13.96 6.63 -8.36
CA ALA A 171 12.59 6.40 -8.77
C ALA A 171 11.81 5.54 -7.77
N ASN A 172 10.55 5.91 -7.54
CA ASN A 172 9.60 5.08 -6.79
C ASN A 172 8.66 4.36 -7.77
N ILE A 173 8.58 3.04 -7.63
CA ILE A 173 7.88 2.14 -8.55
C ILE A 173 6.76 1.44 -7.79
N LEU A 174 5.53 1.55 -8.29
CA LEU A 174 4.39 0.78 -7.77
C LEU A 174 4.16 -0.44 -8.65
N LEU A 175 4.18 -1.63 -8.05
CA LEU A 175 3.81 -2.86 -8.73
C LEU A 175 2.28 -2.96 -8.80
N THR A 176 1.74 -3.27 -9.98
CA THR A 176 0.29 -3.24 -10.22
C THR A 176 -0.38 -4.61 -10.09
N LYS A 177 0.40 -5.64 -9.73
CA LYS A 177 -0.05 -7.01 -9.43
C LYS A 177 1.03 -7.73 -8.62
N GLU A 178 0.70 -8.93 -8.17
CA GLU A 178 1.65 -9.84 -7.53
C GLU A 178 2.69 -10.36 -8.52
N TYR A 179 3.93 -10.49 -8.03
CA TYR A 179 5.07 -10.98 -8.80
C TYR A 179 5.88 -11.97 -8.00
N ALA A 180 6.44 -12.97 -8.70
CA ALA A 180 7.54 -13.72 -8.14
C ALA A 180 8.81 -12.86 -8.10
N LYS A 181 9.71 -13.12 -7.16
CA LYS A 181 10.98 -12.38 -7.06
C LYS A 181 11.78 -12.30 -8.37
N PRO A 182 11.89 -13.36 -9.19
CA PRO A 182 12.58 -13.28 -10.48
C PRO A 182 11.95 -12.26 -11.44
N ASP A 183 10.62 -12.13 -11.46
CA ASP A 183 9.94 -11.15 -12.31
C ASP A 183 10.24 -9.72 -11.86
N ILE A 184 10.31 -9.48 -10.54
CA ILE A 184 10.68 -8.18 -9.97
C ILE A 184 12.10 -7.80 -10.37
N ILE A 185 13.03 -8.77 -10.41
CA ILE A 185 14.41 -8.55 -10.87
C ILE A 185 14.42 -8.12 -12.34
N GLU A 186 13.68 -8.81 -13.21
CA GLU A 186 13.60 -8.46 -14.64
C GLU A 186 12.91 -7.10 -14.87
N ILE A 187 11.87 -6.79 -14.10
CA ILE A 187 11.23 -5.47 -14.09
C ILE A 187 12.25 -4.40 -13.69
N SER A 188 13.02 -4.62 -12.63
CA SER A 188 14.03 -3.67 -12.15
C SER A 188 15.10 -3.42 -13.20
N LYS A 189 15.62 -4.48 -13.85
CA LYS A 189 16.58 -4.38 -14.95
C LYS A 189 16.03 -3.57 -16.13
N LYS A 190 14.78 -3.85 -16.52
CA LYS A 190 14.09 -3.13 -17.60
C LYS A 190 13.96 -1.65 -17.29
N ILE A 191 13.49 -1.31 -16.08
CA ILE A 191 13.34 0.09 -15.65
C ILE A 191 14.70 0.78 -15.61
N THR A 192 15.72 0.15 -15.01
CA THR A 192 17.07 0.70 -14.97
C THR A 192 17.59 0.99 -16.38
N ALA A 193 17.44 0.07 -17.33
CA ALA A 193 17.82 0.29 -18.72
C ALA A 193 17.09 1.48 -19.37
N GLU A 194 15.79 1.63 -19.11
CA GLU A 194 15.00 2.78 -19.57
C GLU A 194 15.53 4.10 -18.96
N LEU A 195 15.84 4.10 -17.67
CA LEU A 195 16.26 5.30 -16.94
C LEU A 195 17.71 5.72 -17.24
N LYS A 196 18.60 4.80 -17.65
CA LYS A 196 19.99 5.11 -18.03
C LYS A 196 20.07 6.20 -19.11
N ALA A 197 19.16 6.17 -20.07
CA ALA A 197 19.14 7.05 -21.24
C ALA A 197 18.21 8.28 -21.09
N ARG A 198 17.62 8.51 -19.92
CA ARG A 198 16.72 9.65 -19.70
C ARG A 198 17.47 10.98 -19.72
N GLU A 199 16.86 11.99 -20.34
CA GLU A 199 17.35 13.38 -20.43
C GLU A 199 16.58 14.33 -19.51
N TYR A 200 16.28 13.89 -18.28
CA TYR A 200 15.67 14.73 -17.27
C TYR A 200 16.73 15.38 -16.38
N HIS A 201 16.54 16.65 -16.07
CA HIS A 201 17.44 17.42 -15.22
C HIS A 201 16.64 18.33 -14.29
N ARG A 202 16.97 18.36 -12.99
CA ARG A 202 16.21 19.17 -12.01
C ARG A 202 16.32 20.67 -12.22
N ASN A 203 17.39 21.14 -12.87
CA ASN A 203 17.60 22.56 -13.17
C ASN A 203 18.60 22.76 -14.32
N LYS A 204 18.76 24.02 -14.75
CA LYS A 204 19.64 24.40 -15.88
C LYS A 204 21.12 24.08 -15.63
N GLN A 205 21.62 24.23 -14.40
CA GLN A 205 23.03 23.99 -14.10
C GLN A 205 23.39 22.50 -14.23
N VAL A 206 22.54 21.63 -13.69
CA VAL A 206 22.72 20.17 -13.81
C VAL A 206 22.60 19.74 -15.27
N LYS A 207 21.64 20.31 -16.01
CA LYS A 207 21.50 20.07 -17.45
C LYS A 207 22.78 20.42 -18.21
N LEU A 208 23.31 21.64 -18.04
CA LEU A 208 24.54 22.07 -18.73
C LEU A 208 25.73 21.13 -18.51
N HIS A 209 25.78 20.44 -17.37
CA HIS A 209 26.88 19.54 -17.02
C HIS A 209 26.67 18.10 -17.50
N TRP A 210 25.42 17.61 -17.50
CA TRP A 210 25.06 16.19 -17.70
C TRP A 210 24.21 15.89 -18.95
N GLU A 211 23.84 16.89 -19.74
CA GLU A 211 23.11 16.71 -21.01
C GLU A 211 23.89 15.79 -21.97
N GLY A 212 23.18 14.83 -22.57
CA GLY A 212 23.74 13.86 -23.52
C GLY A 212 24.63 12.79 -22.88
N LYS A 213 24.73 12.72 -21.55
CA LYS A 213 25.46 11.67 -20.82
C LYS A 213 24.49 10.69 -20.18
N GLU A 214 24.82 9.40 -20.18
CA GLU A 214 24.04 8.40 -19.45
C GLU A 214 24.12 8.59 -17.93
N ALA A 215 23.14 8.07 -17.22
CA ALA A 215 23.19 8.00 -15.76
C ALA A 215 24.37 7.12 -15.29
N HIS A 216 24.95 7.46 -14.14
CA HIS A 216 26.00 6.68 -13.48
C HIS A 216 25.46 5.86 -12.31
N VAL A 217 24.41 6.35 -11.65
CA VAL A 217 23.77 5.68 -10.52
C VAL A 217 22.26 5.77 -10.66
N ILE A 218 21.57 4.66 -10.44
CA ILE A 218 20.11 4.60 -10.43
C ILE A 218 19.67 3.83 -9.19
N TRP A 219 18.81 4.45 -8.38
CA TRP A 219 18.09 3.77 -7.30
C TRP A 219 16.63 3.58 -7.68
N LEU A 220 16.13 2.36 -7.51
CA LEU A 220 14.70 2.08 -7.60
C LEU A 220 14.21 1.63 -6.24
N PHE A 221 13.06 2.14 -5.80
CA PHE A 221 12.34 1.67 -4.63
C PHE A 221 11.00 1.11 -5.10
N LEU A 222 10.76 -0.17 -4.82
CA LEU A 222 9.59 -0.90 -5.32
C LEU A 222 8.59 -1.11 -4.18
N TYR A 223 7.33 -0.82 -4.44
CA TYR A 223 6.23 -0.82 -3.47
C TYR A 223 5.04 -1.62 -3.98
N LEU A 224 4.24 -2.18 -3.06
CA LEU A 224 2.99 -2.89 -3.39
C LEU A 224 1.75 -2.01 -3.26
N SER A 225 1.81 -0.95 -2.45
CA SER A 225 0.71 0.01 -2.29
C SER A 225 1.19 1.46 -2.30
N LEU A 226 0.24 2.40 -2.43
CA LEU A 226 0.54 3.84 -2.27
C LEU A 226 0.84 4.21 -0.80
N ASP A 227 0.26 3.48 0.16
CA ASP A 227 0.52 3.70 1.58
C ASP A 227 1.96 3.33 1.96
N ASP A 228 2.52 2.30 1.33
CA ASP A 228 3.93 1.93 1.50
C ASP A 228 4.88 3.06 1.06
N ILE A 229 4.48 3.87 0.09
CA ILE A 229 5.29 5.00 -0.39
C ILE A 229 5.23 6.17 0.58
N SER A 230 4.09 6.34 1.24
CA SER A 230 3.89 7.34 2.29
C SER A 230 4.80 7.06 3.49
N SER A 231 4.94 5.78 3.84
CA SER A 231 5.75 5.30 4.97
C SER A 231 7.18 4.85 4.59
N VAL A 232 7.52 4.86 3.30
CA VAL A 232 8.80 4.37 2.76
C VAL A 232 9.04 2.88 3.08
N ASN A 233 7.97 2.09 3.17
CA ASN A 233 7.98 0.64 3.38
C ASN A 233 8.11 -0.14 2.05
N TRP A 234 9.23 0.02 1.35
CA TRP A 234 9.48 -0.72 0.10
C TRP A 234 9.60 -2.23 0.35
N ILE A 235 9.22 -3.04 -0.64
CA ILE A 235 9.43 -4.50 -0.62
C ILE A 235 10.87 -4.88 -1.01
N CYS A 236 11.43 -4.12 -1.94
CA CYS A 236 12.84 -4.15 -2.28
C CYS A 236 13.27 -2.80 -2.82
N ARG A 237 14.57 -2.56 -2.76
CA ARG A 237 15.22 -1.45 -3.46
C ARG A 237 16.39 -2.00 -4.27
N THR A 238 16.69 -1.32 -5.37
CA THR A 238 17.84 -1.66 -6.21
C THR A 238 18.79 -0.49 -6.29
N GLU A 239 20.06 -0.81 -6.46
CA GLU A 239 21.13 0.13 -6.73
C GLU A 239 21.93 -0.38 -7.92
N TRP A 240 21.86 0.35 -9.03
CA TRP A 240 22.76 0.16 -10.15
C TRP A 240 23.84 1.24 -10.13
N ILE A 241 25.11 0.82 -10.20
CA ILE A 241 26.26 1.71 -10.27
C ILE A 241 27.08 1.35 -11.52
N SER A 242 27.24 2.30 -12.43
CA SER A 242 28.08 2.15 -13.61
C SER A 242 29.53 1.86 -13.22
N LYS A 243 30.15 0.86 -13.86
CA LYS A 243 31.59 0.57 -13.79
C LYS A 243 32.47 1.74 -14.23
N ARG A 244 31.91 2.71 -14.95
CA ARG A 244 32.63 3.91 -15.42
C ARG A 244 32.73 5.00 -14.35
N LEU A 245 31.99 4.89 -13.24
CA LEU A 245 32.01 5.87 -12.16
C LEU A 245 33.28 5.70 -11.32
N SER A 246 34.02 6.79 -11.07
CA SER A 246 35.17 6.74 -10.17
C SER A 246 34.75 6.44 -8.73
N SER A 247 35.60 5.74 -7.98
CA SER A 247 35.30 5.30 -6.61
C SER A 247 35.04 6.45 -5.63
N GLU A 248 35.65 7.61 -5.85
CA GLU A 248 35.42 8.84 -5.06
C GLU A 248 34.00 9.39 -5.19
N PHE A 249 33.32 9.10 -6.31
CA PHE A 249 31.94 9.50 -6.56
C PHE A 249 30.98 8.33 -6.48
N SER A 250 31.43 7.14 -6.05
CA SER A 250 30.56 5.99 -5.84
C SER A 250 29.80 6.15 -4.51
N PRO A 251 28.49 5.88 -4.47
CA PRO A 251 27.75 5.86 -3.21
C PRO A 251 28.19 4.69 -2.32
N ILE A 252 27.78 4.72 -1.06
CA ILE A 252 27.88 3.55 -0.17
C ILE A 252 27.00 2.46 -0.76
N LYS A 253 27.61 1.30 -1.04
CA LYS A 253 26.91 0.19 -1.66
C LYS A 253 25.82 -0.36 -0.76
N LEU A 254 24.68 -0.71 -1.35
CA LEU A 254 23.65 -1.46 -0.67
C LEU A 254 24.16 -2.84 -0.22
N GLU A 255 23.69 -3.27 0.95
CA GLU A 255 23.80 -4.66 1.38
C GLU A 255 22.66 -5.43 0.73
N GLY A 256 22.98 -6.43 -0.10
CA GLY A 256 21.96 -7.15 -0.85
C GLY A 256 22.54 -8.23 -1.76
N GLU A 257 21.67 -8.79 -2.59
CA GLU A 257 21.99 -9.81 -3.58
C GLU A 257 22.44 -9.14 -4.90
N ASN A 258 23.53 -9.60 -5.50
CA ASN A 258 23.92 -9.14 -6.84
C ASN A 258 23.02 -9.81 -7.88
N ILE A 259 22.29 -9.02 -8.67
CA ILE A 259 21.41 -9.52 -9.74
C ILE A 259 22.04 -9.40 -11.14
N ASP A 260 23.13 -8.64 -11.22
CA ASP A 260 24.11 -8.62 -12.31
C ASP A 260 25.43 -8.00 -11.78
N GLU A 261 26.37 -7.67 -12.66
CA GLU A 261 27.69 -7.16 -12.28
C GLU A 261 27.70 -5.72 -11.74
N GLU A 262 26.64 -4.95 -11.97
CA GLU A 262 26.53 -3.53 -11.63
C GLU A 262 25.33 -3.23 -10.70
N THR A 263 24.41 -4.18 -10.53
CA THR A 263 23.15 -4.00 -9.82
C THR A 263 23.04 -4.91 -8.59
N VAL A 264 22.76 -4.29 -7.45
CA VAL A 264 22.39 -4.96 -6.20
C VAL A 264 20.89 -4.79 -5.95
N ILE A 265 20.23 -5.83 -5.46
CA ILE A 265 18.87 -5.78 -4.90
C ILE A 265 18.91 -6.08 -3.40
N ASP A 266 18.24 -5.24 -2.62
CA ASP A 266 18.05 -5.39 -1.19
C ASP A 266 16.56 -5.67 -0.93
N TRP A 267 16.26 -6.83 -0.35
CA TRP A 267 14.90 -7.26 -0.03
C TRP A 267 14.54 -6.88 1.41
N ASN A 268 13.42 -6.20 1.61
CA ASN A 268 12.95 -5.84 2.95
C ASN A 268 12.39 -7.08 3.66
N LYS A 269 13.21 -7.70 4.50
CA LYS A 269 12.82 -8.90 5.28
C LYS A 269 11.72 -8.61 6.30
N GLY A 270 11.57 -7.35 6.72
CA GLY A 270 10.57 -6.92 7.69
C GLY A 270 9.33 -6.26 7.06
N TYR A 271 9.16 -6.36 5.74
CA TYR A 271 8.09 -5.66 5.03
C TYR A 271 6.69 -5.96 5.60
N GLU A 272 6.34 -7.23 5.77
CA GLU A 272 5.01 -7.64 6.24
C GLU A 272 4.72 -7.16 7.67
N GLU A 273 5.72 -7.29 8.56
CA GLU A 273 5.61 -6.82 9.94
C GLU A 273 5.43 -5.30 10.00
N GLN A 274 6.23 -4.55 9.24
CA GLN A 274 6.13 -3.10 9.16
C GLN A 274 4.79 -2.66 8.57
N ALA A 275 4.31 -3.31 7.49
CA ALA A 275 3.03 -3.01 6.88
C ALA A 275 1.87 -3.19 7.88
N ASN A 276 1.86 -4.30 8.62
CA ASN A 276 0.83 -4.57 9.63
C ASN A 276 0.86 -3.56 10.79
N ILE A 277 2.04 -3.19 11.26
CA ILE A 277 2.20 -2.18 12.31
C ILE A 277 1.68 -0.83 11.80
N LEU A 278 2.12 -0.38 10.63
CA LEU A 278 1.74 0.91 10.06
C LEU A 278 0.22 1.01 9.83
N ASP A 279 -0.40 -0.06 9.34
CA ASP A 279 -1.86 -0.12 9.15
C ASP A 279 -2.60 0.00 10.49
N SER A 280 -2.07 -0.57 11.58
CA SER A 280 -2.69 -0.47 12.91
C SER A 280 -2.72 0.95 13.50
N TYR A 281 -1.83 1.84 13.05
CA TYR A 281 -1.78 3.26 13.45
C TYR A 281 -2.45 4.19 12.43
N LYS A 282 -3.00 3.65 11.34
CA LYS A 282 -3.60 4.43 10.27
C LYS A 282 -4.96 4.98 10.70
N LEU A 283 -5.12 6.29 10.60
CA LEU A 283 -6.40 6.95 10.83
C LEU A 283 -7.21 7.08 9.55
N THR A 284 -8.53 7.19 9.70
CA THR A 284 -9.38 7.67 8.60
C THR A 284 -9.12 9.15 8.34
N LYS A 285 -9.56 9.65 7.18
CA LYS A 285 -9.42 11.06 6.81
C LYS A 285 -10.07 11.97 7.84
N GLU A 286 -11.29 11.64 8.25
CA GLU A 286 -12.08 12.40 9.23
C GLU A 286 -11.36 12.45 10.59
N ALA A 287 -10.96 11.29 11.11
CA ALA A 287 -10.28 11.20 12.40
C ALA A 287 -8.95 11.96 12.42
N TYR A 288 -8.17 11.88 11.33
CA TYR A 288 -6.91 12.62 11.22
C TYR A 288 -7.15 14.13 11.15
N LEU A 289 -8.08 14.58 10.31
CA LEU A 289 -8.37 16.01 10.14
C LEU A 289 -8.92 16.62 11.44
N ASP A 290 -9.84 15.94 12.11
CA ASP A 290 -10.42 16.41 13.38
C ASP A 290 -9.34 16.57 14.47
N ALA A 291 -8.44 15.58 14.61
CA ALA A 291 -7.34 15.65 15.57
C ALA A 291 -6.36 16.79 15.24
N MET A 292 -5.97 16.91 13.96
CA MET A 292 -5.07 17.95 13.49
C MET A 292 -5.64 19.35 13.71
N ILE A 293 -6.90 19.58 13.33
CA ILE A 293 -7.59 20.87 13.48
C ILE A 293 -7.72 21.22 14.97
N CYS A 294 -8.10 20.26 15.81
CA CYS A 294 -8.19 20.47 17.26
C CYS A 294 -6.87 20.97 17.87
N ILE A 295 -5.74 20.36 17.48
CA ILE A 295 -4.42 20.79 17.95
C ILE A 295 -4.06 22.18 17.40
N LEU A 296 -4.35 22.46 16.12
CA LEU A 296 -4.07 23.76 15.51
C LEU A 296 -4.87 24.90 16.14
N ASP A 297 -6.16 24.68 16.43
CA ASP A 297 -7.04 25.68 17.02
C ASP A 297 -6.57 26.11 18.42
N ILE A 298 -5.89 25.22 19.15
CA ILE A 298 -5.27 25.54 20.44
C ILE A 298 -3.88 26.17 20.24
N THR A 299 -3.10 25.66 19.29
CA THR A 299 -1.71 26.10 19.05
C THR A 299 -1.65 27.53 18.54
N LYS A 300 -2.48 27.88 17.54
CA LYS A 300 -2.45 29.18 16.85
C LYS A 300 -2.56 30.37 17.84
N PRO A 301 -3.56 30.43 18.74
CA PRO A 301 -3.67 31.53 19.70
C PRO A 301 -2.49 31.62 20.68
N ILE A 302 -1.86 30.49 21.03
CA ILE A 302 -0.70 30.48 21.94
C ILE A 302 0.53 31.03 21.22
N VAL A 303 0.76 30.63 19.97
CA VAL A 303 1.86 31.15 19.16
C VAL A 303 1.67 32.64 18.87
N GLU A 304 0.44 33.09 18.57
CA GLU A 304 0.14 34.52 18.41
C GLU A 304 0.49 35.33 19.66
N LYS A 305 0.21 34.81 20.86
CA LYS A 305 0.64 35.45 22.12
C LYS A 305 2.16 35.52 22.25
N ALA A 306 2.87 34.46 21.88
CA ALA A 306 4.33 34.45 21.89
C ALA A 306 4.92 35.51 20.93
N ILE A 307 4.34 35.65 19.74
CA ILE A 307 4.70 36.69 18.77
C ILE A 307 4.43 38.09 19.35
N GLN A 308 3.27 38.31 19.96
CA GLN A 308 2.95 39.59 20.60
C GLN A 308 3.92 39.95 21.74
N PHE A 309 4.31 38.97 22.56
CA PHE A 309 5.32 39.21 23.61
C PHE A 309 6.67 39.59 23.00
N ARG A 310 7.07 38.92 21.91
CA ARG A 310 8.28 39.23 21.17
C ARG A 310 8.28 40.66 20.62
N GLU A 311 7.19 41.07 19.97
CA GLU A 311 7.04 42.41 19.41
C GLU A 311 7.07 43.50 20.50
N ARG A 312 6.37 43.27 21.62
CA ARG A 312 6.39 44.19 22.77
C ARG A 312 7.79 44.31 23.38
N PHE A 313 8.54 43.22 23.45
CA PHE A 313 9.93 43.23 23.91
C PHE A 313 10.83 44.05 22.96
N ILE A 314 10.73 43.82 21.64
CA ILE A 314 11.47 44.60 20.62
C ILE A 314 11.15 46.10 20.70
N ASN A 315 9.87 46.44 20.92
CA ASN A 315 9.41 47.83 21.02
C ASN A 315 9.70 48.49 22.39
N GLY A 316 10.40 47.82 23.30
CA GLY A 316 10.70 48.34 24.65
C GLY A 316 9.47 48.44 25.57
N GLN A 317 8.35 47.81 25.22
CA GLN A 317 7.09 47.80 25.96
C GLN A 317 7.00 46.64 26.98
N LEU A 318 8.00 45.75 26.99
CA LEU A 318 8.11 44.63 27.91
C LEU A 318 9.56 44.49 28.34
N ILE A 319 9.82 44.49 29.65
CA ILE A 319 11.17 44.27 30.18
C ILE A 319 11.57 42.79 30.03
N GLU A 320 12.88 42.52 29.94
CA GLU A 320 13.42 41.18 29.69
C GLU A 320 12.91 40.13 30.70
N ALA A 321 12.88 40.46 32.00
CA ALA A 321 12.38 39.54 33.02
C ALA A 321 10.92 39.12 32.78
N ASN A 322 10.06 40.07 32.39
CA ASN A 322 8.64 39.79 32.10
C ASN A 322 8.47 39.05 30.76
N TYR A 323 9.34 39.31 29.78
CA TYR A 323 9.37 38.58 28.52
C TYR A 323 9.73 37.11 28.75
N ILE A 324 10.80 36.85 29.50
CA ILE A 324 11.25 35.51 29.86
C ILE A 324 10.15 34.79 30.65
N ASP A 325 9.58 35.41 31.69
CA ASP A 325 8.50 34.81 32.49
C ASP A 325 7.27 34.47 31.61
N SER A 326 6.88 35.38 30.72
CA SER A 326 5.73 35.16 29.83
C SER A 326 5.97 34.02 28.85
N MET A 327 7.14 33.96 28.22
CA MET A 327 7.49 32.90 27.27
C MET A 327 7.66 31.55 27.96
N SER A 328 8.26 31.51 29.16
CA SER A 328 8.43 30.29 29.95
C SER A 328 7.09 29.68 30.39
N LYS A 329 6.04 30.50 30.54
CA LYS A 329 4.67 30.02 30.80
C LYS A 329 3.99 29.42 29.57
N LEU A 330 4.37 29.84 28.36
CA LEU A 330 3.83 29.31 27.11
C LEU A 330 4.56 28.03 26.67
N GLU A 331 5.85 27.90 27.02
CA GLU A 331 6.68 26.76 26.65
C GLU A 331 6.05 25.40 26.93
N PRO A 332 5.63 25.06 28.17
CA PRO A 332 5.11 23.72 28.45
C PRO A 332 3.79 23.44 27.70
N GLN A 333 3.00 24.47 27.40
CA GLN A 333 1.75 24.31 26.64
C GLN A 333 2.01 23.92 25.19
N ILE A 334 2.95 24.59 24.53
CA ILE A 334 3.32 24.27 23.15
C ILE A 334 4.10 22.95 23.08
N THR A 335 4.95 22.65 24.06
CA THR A 335 5.68 21.38 24.14
C THR A 335 4.73 20.19 24.28
N ASP A 336 3.67 20.33 25.08
CA ASP A 336 2.60 19.33 25.17
C ASP A 336 1.85 19.17 23.84
N LEU A 337 1.43 20.27 23.20
CA LEU A 337 0.76 20.24 21.90
C LEU A 337 1.64 19.65 20.79
N TYR A 338 2.93 19.95 20.78
CA TYR A 338 3.90 19.34 19.86
C TYR A 338 3.98 17.82 20.08
N SER A 339 4.03 17.38 21.34
CA SER A 339 4.02 15.96 21.68
C SER A 339 2.72 15.28 21.22
N GLN A 340 1.58 15.89 21.49
CA GLN A 340 0.28 15.41 20.99
C GLN A 340 0.26 15.32 19.46
N ALA A 341 0.78 16.33 18.76
CA ALA A 341 0.87 16.34 17.30
C ALA A 341 1.69 15.17 16.75
N THR A 342 2.78 14.78 17.41
CA THR A 342 3.58 13.62 17.01
C THR A 342 2.90 12.27 17.28
N CYS A 343 1.85 12.27 18.12
CA CYS A 343 1.14 11.07 18.57
C CYS A 343 -0.26 10.91 17.96
N ILE A 344 -0.65 11.73 16.97
CA ILE A 344 -1.98 11.63 16.32
C ILE A 344 -2.20 10.26 15.67
N GLY A 345 -1.14 9.64 15.14
CA GLY A 345 -1.23 8.46 14.27
C GLY A 345 -0.90 8.81 12.82
N SER A 346 -0.97 7.81 11.93
CA SER A 346 -0.60 7.98 10.52
C SER A 346 -1.76 8.56 9.72
N ALA A 347 -1.49 9.64 8.99
CA ALA A 347 -2.44 10.20 8.03
C ALA A 347 -2.69 9.20 6.88
N PRO A 348 -3.91 9.18 6.30
CA PRO A 348 -4.13 8.47 5.04
C PRO A 348 -3.31 9.11 3.92
N THR A 349 -2.99 8.33 2.88
CA THR A 349 -2.11 8.77 1.78
C THR A 349 -2.53 10.09 1.13
N GLU A 350 -3.83 10.35 0.97
CA GLU A 350 -4.32 11.63 0.40
C GLU A 350 -3.97 12.84 1.28
N CYS A 351 -3.82 12.66 2.59
CA CYS A 351 -3.48 13.71 3.55
C CYS A 351 -1.97 13.76 3.86
N ARG A 352 -1.11 13.03 3.13
CA ARG A 352 0.33 12.95 3.43
C ARG A 352 1.01 14.32 3.42
N ASP A 353 0.82 15.09 2.36
CA ASP A 353 1.48 16.40 2.22
C ASP A 353 0.98 17.39 3.27
N LEU A 354 -0.34 17.37 3.55
CA LEU A 354 -0.96 18.12 4.64
C LEU A 354 -0.35 17.74 6.01
N SER A 355 -0.24 16.43 6.28
CA SER A 355 0.35 15.92 7.51
C SER A 355 1.80 16.36 7.69
N GLN A 356 2.60 16.26 6.63
CA GLN A 356 3.98 16.73 6.64
C GLN A 356 4.06 18.23 6.96
N ARG A 357 3.18 19.06 6.37
CA ARG A 357 3.14 20.49 6.68
C ARG A 357 2.68 20.77 8.10
N PHE A 358 1.71 20.02 8.60
CA PHE A 358 1.24 20.15 9.98
C PHE A 358 2.37 19.86 10.97
N GLN A 359 3.12 18.77 10.78
CA GLN A 359 4.27 18.45 11.62
C GLN A 359 5.36 19.53 11.55
N CYS A 360 5.61 20.11 10.38
CA CYS A 360 6.52 21.27 10.25
C CYS A 360 6.03 22.48 11.06
N VAL A 361 4.75 22.85 10.94
CA VAL A 361 4.15 23.96 11.70
C VAL A 361 4.30 23.73 13.20
N MET A 362 3.99 22.52 13.70
CA MET A 362 4.11 22.18 15.11
C MET A 362 5.57 22.19 15.61
N ALA A 363 6.51 21.67 14.81
CA ALA A 363 7.92 21.70 15.15
C ALA A 363 8.48 23.13 15.22
N VAL A 364 8.08 24.00 14.29
CA VAL A 364 8.52 25.40 14.30
C VAL A 364 7.82 26.19 15.41
N ALA A 365 6.54 25.93 15.70
CA ALA A 365 5.84 26.49 16.86
C ALA A 365 6.57 26.17 18.17
N HIS A 366 6.99 24.91 18.35
CA HIS A 366 7.81 24.50 19.49
C HIS A 366 9.17 25.20 19.50
N SER A 367 9.80 25.40 18.34
CA SER A 367 11.07 26.13 18.22
C SER A 367 10.99 27.60 18.66
N ILE A 368 9.80 28.23 18.64
CA ILE A 368 9.59 29.60 19.14
C ILE A 368 9.77 29.66 20.67
N VAL A 369 9.34 28.63 21.39
CA VAL A 369 9.33 28.61 22.86
C VAL A 369 10.45 27.78 23.47
N LEU A 370 11.04 26.84 22.71
CA LEU A 370 12.10 25.94 23.16
C LEU A 370 13.27 26.64 23.87
N PRO A 371 13.72 27.84 23.43
CA PRO A 371 14.77 28.57 24.14
C PRO A 371 14.42 29.04 25.56
N PHE A 372 13.16 28.95 25.97
CA PHE A 372 12.65 29.30 27.29
C PHE A 372 12.34 28.08 28.17
N SER A 373 12.62 26.86 27.69
CA SER A 373 12.64 25.66 28.52
C SER A 373 13.75 25.75 29.57
N GLU A 374 13.67 24.96 30.65
CA GLU A 374 14.70 24.91 31.70
C GLU A 374 16.11 24.74 31.09
N LYS A 375 16.25 23.73 30.21
CA LYS A 375 17.50 23.47 29.49
C LYS A 375 17.84 24.56 28.46
N GLY A 376 16.84 25.13 27.79
CA GLY A 376 17.05 26.21 26.81
C GLY A 376 17.63 27.47 27.45
N MET A 377 17.20 27.79 28.67
CA MET A 377 17.70 28.92 29.45
C MET A 377 19.18 28.75 29.85
N GLU A 378 19.66 27.51 30.00
CA GLU A 378 21.08 27.19 30.27
C GLU A 378 21.95 27.23 29.01
N ILE A 379 21.41 26.83 27.86
CA ILE A 379 22.17 26.67 26.60
C ILE A 379 22.34 28.00 25.86
N TRP A 380 21.27 28.79 25.75
CA TRP A 380 21.27 29.97 24.89
C TRP A 380 21.22 31.26 25.69
N GLU A 381 22.29 32.05 25.58
CA GLU A 381 22.34 33.43 26.07
C GLU A 381 21.31 34.33 25.35
N GLY A 382 20.96 35.47 25.96
CA GLY A 382 19.85 36.32 25.54
C GLY A 382 19.87 36.73 24.05
N SER A 383 21.01 37.14 23.50
CA SER A 383 21.11 37.51 22.07
C SER A 383 20.88 36.33 21.14
N ASN A 384 21.39 35.14 21.49
CA ASN A 384 21.22 33.92 20.71
C ASN A 384 19.79 33.41 20.78
N ARG A 385 19.18 33.44 21.98
CA ARG A 385 17.76 33.13 22.20
C ARG A 385 16.88 34.00 21.31
N ASN A 386 17.11 35.31 21.34
CA ASN A 386 16.35 36.29 20.57
C ASN A 386 16.45 36.03 19.06
N TYR A 387 17.64 35.71 18.55
CA TYR A 387 17.85 35.36 17.15
C TYR A 387 17.07 34.09 16.74
N LEU A 388 17.13 33.03 17.55
CA LEU A 388 16.42 31.78 17.30
C LEU A 388 14.90 31.99 17.23
N VAL A 389 14.36 32.77 18.17
CA VAL A 389 12.94 33.12 18.21
C VAL A 389 12.52 33.87 16.94
N ASP A 390 13.28 34.88 16.52
CA ASP A 390 12.96 35.66 15.32
C ASP A 390 12.98 34.81 14.05
N GLN A 391 13.92 33.86 13.96
CA GLN A 391 13.99 32.93 12.84
C GLN A 391 12.80 31.96 12.85
N ALA A 392 12.48 31.38 14.01
CA ALA A 392 11.36 30.46 14.17
C ALA A 392 10.01 31.13 13.86
N ILE A 393 9.79 32.40 14.26
CA ILE A 393 8.56 33.14 13.93
C ILE A 393 8.39 33.30 12.41
N LYS A 394 9.47 33.65 11.69
CA LYS A 394 9.44 33.77 10.23
C LYS A 394 9.13 32.44 9.56
N ASP A 395 9.76 31.37 10.02
CA ASP A 395 9.55 30.03 9.48
C ASP A 395 8.13 29.54 9.79
N TYR A 396 7.58 29.83 10.98
CA TYR A 396 6.22 29.46 11.37
C TYR A 396 5.19 30.12 10.45
N GLN A 397 5.29 31.43 10.21
CA GLN A 397 4.38 32.15 9.32
C GLN A 397 4.41 31.58 7.90
N LYS A 398 5.60 31.23 7.40
CA LYS A 398 5.79 30.64 6.08
C LYS A 398 5.20 29.23 5.98
N ASP A 399 5.41 28.40 6.99
CA ASP A 399 4.89 27.03 6.99
C ASP A 399 3.38 27.00 7.25
N LEU A 400 2.82 27.97 7.96
CA LEU A 400 1.38 28.12 8.13
C LEU A 400 0.66 28.39 6.80
N LEU A 401 1.19 29.30 5.97
CA LEU A 401 0.66 29.55 4.62
C LEU A 401 0.72 28.30 3.73
N ARG A 402 1.78 27.49 3.89
CA ARG A 402 1.90 26.22 3.15
C ARG A 402 0.91 25.18 3.65
N LEU A 403 0.66 25.13 4.96
CA LEU A 403 -0.34 24.26 5.55
C LEU A 403 -1.74 24.60 5.04
N GLU A 404 -2.09 25.88 5.00
CA GLU A 404 -3.37 26.37 4.46
C GLU A 404 -3.54 25.97 2.99
N PHE A 405 -2.49 26.14 2.18
CA PHE A 405 -2.50 25.68 0.79
C PHE A 405 -2.68 24.16 0.65
N GLU A 406 -2.05 23.34 1.49
CA GLU A 406 -2.28 21.89 1.47
C GLU A 406 -3.69 21.54 1.94
N LEU A 407 -4.26 22.28 2.89
CA LEU A 407 -5.61 22.06 3.39
C LEU A 407 -6.67 22.31 2.30
N GLU A 408 -6.46 23.32 1.45
CA GLU A 408 -7.31 23.62 0.28
C GLU A 408 -7.35 22.49 -0.77
N LYS A 409 -6.36 21.60 -0.82
CA LYS A 409 -6.36 20.46 -1.76
C LYS A 409 -7.21 19.29 -1.28
N ILE A 410 -7.54 19.26 0.01
CA ILE A 410 -8.17 18.12 0.68
C ILE A 410 -9.69 18.29 0.78
N HIS A 411 -10.15 19.55 0.78
CA HIS A 411 -11.54 19.99 0.70
C HIS A 411 -11.97 20.21 -0.75
#